data_AF-A0A6L9EBS5-F1
#
_entry.id   AF-A0A6L9EBS5-F1
#
_cell.length_a   1.000
_cell.length_b   1.000
_cell.length_c   1.000
_cell.angle_alpha   90.00
_cell.angle_beta   90.00
_cell.angle_gamma   90.00
#
_symmetry.space_group_name_H-M   'P 1'
#
loop_
_entity.id
_entity.type
_entity.pdbx_description
1 polymer ?
#
loop_
_entity_poly.entity_id
_entity_poly.type
_entity_poly.pdbx_seq_one_letter_code
_entity_poly.pdbx_strand_id
1 'polypeptide(L)'
;MMKRKLISTGLALCFAIVSVSGVLSFVLDYKRGIAATHTLFGFLFLIGAFFHISNNWQGLRAYVLKKRSNPYFISLGLILLLLLSLSVTDSRPVSHIMEFGTRLRAGQEREVENNSFIAIDKNRDSLQQLEIELVAGEHYWHPQMAIWLETLDGEYLASLYVTYATAKGTFFGGRTKENFKSFDAKPGNSQEYRRVDALPVWSHKRGVQQADGIYAPSPEDPLVDAISGATLSNSFRLKTSFGGSPEKVRLRLEINVAFDDNEFYSEYDFPEDEVFHNGTGQLGQPSVVYEVVIDLKEDQKKYYLMELVGHGHHSAQTGSVYPDLERLTTARAIVERILVKTFRM
;
A
#
# COMPACT_ATOMS: atom_id res chain seq x y z
N MET A 1 -5.48 -47.32 -3.52
CA MET A 1 -5.45 -46.66 -2.19
C MET A 1 -3.99 -46.32 -1.87
N MET A 2 -3.59 -45.05 -1.96
CA MET A 2 -2.22 -44.64 -1.60
C MET A 2 -1.92 -45.00 -0.13
N LYS A 3 -0.66 -45.33 0.19
CA LYS A 3 -0.27 -45.72 1.56
C LYS A 3 -0.63 -44.61 2.55
N ARG A 4 -1.63 -44.85 3.42
CA ARG A 4 -2.16 -43.86 4.39
C ARG A 4 -1.08 -43.19 5.23
N LYS A 5 -0.05 -43.95 5.63
CA LYS A 5 1.12 -43.44 6.37
C LYS A 5 1.89 -42.40 5.57
N LEU A 6 2.16 -42.68 4.29
CA LEU A 6 2.89 -41.76 3.40
C LEU A 6 2.14 -40.43 3.23
N ILE A 7 0.83 -40.49 3.00
CA ILE A 7 0.01 -39.27 2.86
C ILE A 7 -0.01 -38.47 4.17
N SER A 8 -0.20 -39.14 5.31
CA SER A 8 -0.31 -38.43 6.59
C SER A 8 1.01 -37.80 7.00
N THR A 9 2.15 -38.48 6.80
CA THR A 9 3.48 -37.92 7.03
C THR A 9 3.79 -36.79 6.06
N GLY A 10 3.47 -36.94 4.78
CA GLY A 10 3.63 -35.88 3.78
C GLY A 10 2.80 -34.64 4.09
N LEU A 11 1.56 -34.83 4.56
CA LEU A 11 0.66 -33.74 4.96
C LEU A 11 1.21 -33.00 6.18
N ALA A 12 1.77 -33.70 7.17
CA ALA A 12 2.39 -33.09 8.35
C ALA A 12 3.62 -32.24 7.99
N LEU A 13 4.46 -32.72 7.06
CA LEU A 13 5.59 -31.94 6.56
C LEU A 13 5.14 -30.70 5.79
N CYS A 14 4.15 -30.84 4.91
CA CYS A 14 3.59 -29.69 4.18
C CYS A 14 2.98 -28.67 5.16
N PHE A 15 2.28 -29.13 6.19
CA PHE A 15 1.72 -28.25 7.23
C PHE A 15 2.81 -27.45 7.95
N ALA A 16 3.91 -28.09 8.36
CA ALA A 16 5.02 -27.40 9.01
C ALA A 16 5.63 -26.33 8.10
N ILE A 17 5.85 -26.64 6.82
CA ILE A 17 6.43 -25.72 5.84
C ILE A 17 5.49 -24.54 5.56
N VAL A 18 4.20 -24.79 5.35
CA VAL A 18 3.19 -23.74 5.13
C VAL A 18 3.05 -22.86 6.37
N SER A 19 3.10 -23.44 7.58
CA SER A 19 3.02 -22.68 8.84
C SER A 19 4.24 -21.77 9.02
N VAL A 20 5.46 -22.29 8.87
CA VAL A 20 6.69 -21.51 9.00
C VAL A 20 6.75 -20.41 7.92
N SER A 21 6.49 -20.75 6.66
CA SER A 21 6.47 -19.76 5.57
C SER A 21 5.37 -18.71 5.71
N GLY A 22 4.23 -19.07 6.32
CA GLY A 22 3.16 -18.13 6.66
C GLY A 22 3.58 -17.14 7.74
N VAL A 23 4.21 -17.62 8.82
CA VAL A 23 4.77 -16.75 9.88
C VAL A 23 5.87 -15.85 9.33
N LEU A 24 6.77 -16.41 8.51
CA LEU A 24 7.82 -15.61 7.88
C LEU A 24 7.24 -14.55 6.95
N SER A 25 6.20 -14.85 6.17
CA SER A 25 5.53 -13.85 5.31
C SER A 25 4.79 -12.78 6.11
N PHE A 26 4.43 -13.07 7.36
CA PHE A 26 3.80 -12.10 8.26
C PHE A 26 4.81 -11.12 8.84
N VAL A 27 5.99 -11.60 9.24
CA VAL A 27 7.03 -10.83 9.95
C VAL A 27 8.05 -10.18 9.02
N LEU A 28 8.39 -10.83 7.91
CA LEU A 28 9.44 -10.36 7.00
C LEU A 28 8.84 -9.67 5.78
N ASP A 29 9.61 -8.74 5.23
CA ASP A 29 9.29 -8.10 3.98
C ASP A 29 9.19 -9.09 2.81
N TYR A 30 8.45 -8.73 1.74
CA TYR A 30 8.14 -9.67 0.66
C TYR A 30 9.41 -10.26 0.04
N LYS A 31 9.64 -11.55 0.28
CA LYS A 31 10.67 -12.34 -0.39
C LYS A 31 10.00 -13.36 -1.30
N ARG A 32 10.28 -13.24 -2.60
CA ARG A 32 9.75 -14.16 -3.64
C ARG A 32 9.97 -15.63 -3.27
N GLY A 33 11.11 -15.97 -2.68
CA GLY A 33 11.41 -17.33 -2.22
C GLY A 33 10.42 -17.84 -1.17
N ILE A 34 10.13 -17.05 -0.14
CA ILE A 34 9.18 -17.41 0.93
C ILE A 34 7.78 -17.57 0.36
N ALA A 35 7.33 -16.62 -0.46
CA ALA A 35 6.01 -16.66 -1.11
C ALA A 35 5.86 -17.87 -2.04
N ALA A 36 6.90 -18.19 -2.83
CA ALA A 36 6.91 -19.37 -3.70
C ALA A 36 6.87 -20.67 -2.90
N THR A 37 7.65 -20.77 -1.81
CA THR A 37 7.59 -21.92 -0.89
C THR A 37 6.19 -22.09 -0.30
N HIS A 38 5.59 -21.01 0.22
CA HIS A 38 4.25 -21.06 0.80
C HIS A 38 3.21 -21.53 -0.22
N THR A 39 3.22 -20.93 -1.42
CA THR A 39 2.25 -21.24 -2.48
C THR A 39 2.39 -22.69 -2.97
N LEU A 40 3.61 -23.13 -3.29
CA LEU A 40 3.87 -24.48 -3.79
C LEU A 40 3.47 -25.54 -2.75
N PHE A 41 3.92 -25.39 -1.50
CA PHE A 41 3.58 -26.35 -0.45
C PHE A 41 2.13 -26.25 -0.01
N GLY A 42 1.47 -25.10 -0.18
CA GLY A 42 0.02 -24.95 -0.03
C GLY A 42 -0.76 -25.80 -1.04
N PHE A 43 -0.36 -25.78 -2.32
CA PHE A 43 -0.96 -26.66 -3.33
C PHE A 43 -0.72 -28.14 -3.04
N LEU A 44 0.50 -28.52 -2.65
CA LEU A 44 0.81 -29.89 -2.24
C LEU A 44 0.01 -30.32 -1.01
N PHE A 45 -0.20 -29.41 -0.06
CA PHE A 45 -1.05 -29.63 1.11
C PHE A 45 -2.50 -29.90 0.71
N LEU A 46 -3.07 -29.13 -0.24
CA LEU A 46 -4.43 -29.36 -0.74
C LEU A 46 -4.58 -30.72 -1.44
N ILE A 47 -3.61 -31.10 -2.28
CA ILE A 47 -3.58 -32.42 -2.93
C ILE A 47 -3.50 -33.53 -1.87
N GLY A 48 -2.60 -33.38 -0.90
CA GLY A 48 -2.47 -34.31 0.22
C GLY A 48 -3.76 -34.42 1.04
N ALA A 49 -4.43 -33.30 1.31
CA ALA A 49 -5.69 -33.23 2.04
C ALA A 49 -6.81 -33.94 1.27
N PHE A 50 -6.91 -33.77 -0.06
CA PHE A 50 -7.86 -34.50 -0.89
C PHE A 50 -7.71 -36.01 -0.76
N PHE A 51 -6.48 -36.52 -0.89
CA PHE A 51 -6.23 -37.96 -0.71
C PHE A 51 -6.43 -38.41 0.74
N HIS A 52 -6.11 -37.56 1.72
CA HIS A 52 -6.34 -37.84 3.13
C HIS A 52 -7.83 -37.98 3.43
N ILE A 53 -8.67 -37.06 2.93
CA ILE A 53 -10.13 -37.10 3.06
C ILE A 53 -10.68 -38.33 2.36
N SER A 54 -10.26 -38.58 1.11
CA SER A 54 -10.72 -39.75 0.33
C SER A 54 -10.40 -41.07 1.04
N ASN A 55 -9.20 -41.19 1.60
CA ASN A 55 -8.77 -42.40 2.32
C ASN A 55 -9.48 -42.60 3.67
N ASN A 56 -9.98 -41.52 4.28
CA ASN A 56 -10.61 -41.51 5.60
C ASN A 56 -12.11 -41.14 5.55
N TRP A 57 -12.71 -41.19 4.36
CA TRP A 57 -14.08 -40.72 4.09
C TRP A 57 -15.13 -41.37 5.00
N GLN A 58 -15.03 -42.68 5.22
CA GLN A 58 -15.96 -43.40 6.10
C GLN A 58 -15.91 -42.88 7.54
N GLY A 59 -14.71 -42.56 8.05
CA GLY A 59 -14.53 -42.00 9.39
C GLY A 59 -15.08 -40.57 9.47
N LEU A 60 -14.71 -39.71 8.51
CA LEU A 60 -15.20 -38.33 8.43
C LEU A 60 -16.73 -38.27 8.35
N ARG A 61 -17.34 -39.09 7.49
CA ARG A 61 -18.79 -39.20 7.35
C ARG A 61 -19.47 -39.63 8.64
N ALA A 62 -18.86 -40.53 9.41
CA ALA A 62 -19.39 -40.99 10.70
C ALA A 62 -19.40 -39.89 11.78
N TYR A 63 -18.44 -38.95 11.75
CA TYR A 63 -18.44 -37.79 12.66
C TYR A 63 -19.60 -36.81 12.39
N VAL A 64 -20.06 -36.73 11.14
CA VAL A 64 -21.11 -35.79 10.70
C VAL A 64 -22.51 -36.41 10.77
N LEU A 65 -22.67 -37.69 10.39
CA LEU A 65 -23.99 -38.33 10.20
C LEU A 65 -24.49 -39.17 11.39
N LYS A 66 -23.75 -39.27 12.50
CA LYS A 66 -24.27 -39.96 13.70
C LYS A 66 -25.45 -39.18 14.28
N LYS A 67 -26.52 -39.90 14.67
CA LYS A 67 -27.83 -39.41 15.15
C LYS A 67 -27.77 -38.42 16.34
N ARG A 68 -26.61 -38.29 16.99
CA ARG A 68 -26.25 -37.21 17.92
C ARG A 68 -25.00 -36.56 17.35
N SER A 69 -25.16 -35.49 16.57
CA SER A 69 -24.03 -34.67 16.15
C SER A 69 -23.34 -34.14 17.40
N ASN A 70 -22.02 -34.29 17.47
CA ASN A 70 -21.27 -33.76 18.58
C ASN A 70 -21.28 -32.21 18.47
N PRO A 71 -21.87 -31.47 19.43
CA PRO A 71 -22.03 -30.02 19.33
C PRO A 71 -20.70 -29.29 19.09
N TYR A 72 -19.58 -29.86 19.55
CA TYR A 72 -18.24 -29.32 19.34
C TYR A 72 -17.78 -29.28 17.86
N PHE A 73 -18.24 -30.22 17.03
CA PHE A 73 -17.89 -30.23 15.60
C PHE A 73 -18.65 -29.14 14.84
N ILE A 74 -19.93 -28.94 15.18
CA ILE A 74 -20.75 -27.88 14.59
C ILE A 74 -20.21 -26.51 15.02
N SER A 75 -19.87 -26.34 16.30
CA SER A 75 -19.31 -25.09 16.80
C SER A 75 -17.95 -24.78 16.15
N LEU A 76 -17.09 -25.77 15.92
CA LEU A 76 -15.81 -25.57 15.22
C LEU A 76 -16.03 -25.09 13.78
N GLY A 77 -16.96 -25.70 13.04
CA GLY A 77 -17.30 -25.27 11.69
C GLY A 77 -17.83 -23.84 11.65
N LEU A 78 -18.71 -23.47 12.59
CA LEU A 78 -19.22 -22.11 12.72
C LEU A 78 -18.11 -21.11 13.08
N ILE A 79 -17.17 -21.46 13.96
CA ILE A 79 -16.03 -20.60 14.30
C ILE A 79 -15.14 -20.39 13.08
N LEU A 80 -14.83 -21.43 12.30
CA LEU A 80 -14.01 -21.30 11.10
C LEU A 80 -14.70 -20.44 10.02
N LEU A 81 -16.01 -20.61 9.84
CA LEU A 81 -16.81 -19.77 8.94
C LEU A 81 -16.85 -18.31 9.40
N LEU A 82 -16.96 -18.08 10.72
CA LEU A 82 -16.89 -16.74 11.29
C LEU A 82 -15.50 -16.13 11.02
N LEU A 83 -14.41 -16.84 11.31
CA LEU A 83 -13.05 -16.36 11.04
C LEU A 83 -12.83 -16.05 9.55
N LEU A 84 -13.35 -16.89 8.65
CA LEU A 84 -13.30 -16.64 7.22
C LEU A 84 -14.10 -15.39 6.83
N SER A 85 -15.32 -15.24 7.35
CA SER A 85 -16.15 -14.06 7.11
C SER A 85 -15.47 -12.79 7.60
N LEU A 86 -14.91 -12.83 8.81
CA LEU A 86 -14.14 -11.73 9.41
C LEU A 86 -12.92 -11.37 8.56
N SER A 87 -12.27 -12.37 7.94
CA SER A 87 -11.12 -12.15 7.07
C SER A 87 -11.50 -11.57 5.71
N VAL A 88 -12.57 -12.07 5.07
CA VAL A 88 -13.02 -11.60 3.74
C VAL A 88 -13.62 -10.19 3.81
N THR A 89 -14.25 -9.84 4.93
CA THR A 89 -14.84 -8.51 5.14
C THR A 89 -13.84 -7.49 5.72
N ASP A 90 -12.57 -7.90 5.88
CA ASP A 90 -11.51 -7.10 6.52
C ASP A 90 -11.96 -6.47 7.84
N SER A 91 -12.61 -7.29 8.67
CA SER A 91 -13.15 -6.84 9.94
C SER A 91 -12.03 -6.45 10.92
N ARG A 92 -12.38 -5.61 11.90
CA ARG A 92 -11.45 -5.01 12.88
C ARG A 92 -10.40 -5.95 13.49
N PRO A 93 -10.74 -7.14 13.99
CA PRO A 93 -9.73 -8.01 14.60
C PRO A 93 -8.67 -8.46 13.59
N VAL A 94 -9.07 -8.63 12.32
CA VAL A 94 -8.18 -9.04 11.24
C VAL A 94 -7.29 -7.86 10.82
N SER A 95 -7.87 -6.68 10.61
CA SER A 95 -7.10 -5.49 10.22
C SER A 95 -6.01 -5.13 11.25
N HIS A 96 -6.30 -5.23 12.55
CA HIS A 96 -5.29 -5.02 13.61
C HIS A 96 -4.10 -5.99 13.52
N ILE A 97 -4.37 -7.28 13.23
CA ILE A 97 -3.30 -8.27 13.03
C ILE A 97 -2.47 -7.90 11.79
N MET A 98 -3.12 -7.48 10.71
CA MET A 98 -2.45 -7.06 9.48
C MET A 98 -1.61 -5.79 9.67
N GLU A 99 -2.10 -4.81 10.43
CA GLU A 99 -1.35 -3.60 10.79
C GLU A 99 -0.12 -3.93 11.64
N PHE A 100 -0.26 -4.83 12.62
CA PHE A 100 0.87 -5.29 13.43
C PHE A 100 1.96 -5.93 12.56
N GLY A 101 1.58 -6.84 11.66
CA GLY A 101 2.53 -7.42 10.69
C GLY A 101 3.19 -6.35 9.81
N THR A 102 2.43 -5.33 9.39
CA THR A 102 2.96 -4.21 8.59
C THR A 102 3.98 -3.39 9.35
N ARG A 103 3.75 -3.11 10.64
CA ARG A 103 4.72 -2.43 11.52
C ARG A 103 6.00 -3.24 11.72
N LEU A 104 5.91 -4.56 11.82
CA LEU A 104 7.11 -5.42 11.92
C LEU A 104 7.98 -5.37 10.68
N ARG A 105 7.37 -5.11 9.51
CA ARG A 105 8.07 -4.98 8.23
C ARG A 105 8.56 -3.55 7.97
N ALA A 106 7.89 -2.54 8.54
CA ALA A 106 8.33 -1.15 8.44
C ALA A 106 9.75 -1.00 8.98
N GLY A 107 10.63 -0.40 8.17
CA GLY A 107 12.04 -0.22 8.52
C GLY A 107 12.96 -1.44 8.29
N GLN A 108 12.48 -2.56 7.74
CA GLN A 108 13.38 -3.60 7.23
C GLN A 108 14.02 -3.13 5.92
N GLU A 109 15.35 -3.10 5.85
CA GLU A 109 16.09 -2.75 4.62
C GLU A 109 15.70 -3.69 3.47
N ARG A 110 15.35 -3.10 2.33
CA ARG A 110 15.14 -3.84 1.09
C ARG A 110 16.43 -3.94 0.30
N GLU A 111 16.81 -5.17 -0.09
CA GLU A 111 17.67 -5.33 -1.26
C GLU A 111 16.90 -4.81 -2.48
N VAL A 112 17.24 -3.58 -2.90
CA VAL A 112 16.64 -2.97 -4.08
C VAL A 112 17.15 -3.73 -5.31
N GLU A 113 16.29 -4.51 -5.97
CA GLU A 113 16.59 -5.08 -7.29
C GLU A 113 16.59 -3.95 -8.33
N ASN A 114 17.70 -3.20 -8.43
CA ASN A 114 17.88 -2.04 -9.31
C ASN A 114 17.62 -2.31 -10.81
N ASN A 115 17.55 -3.58 -11.21
CA ASN A 115 17.33 -4.00 -12.59
C ASN A 115 15.92 -4.57 -12.86
N SER A 116 15.03 -4.67 -11.87
CA SER A 116 13.65 -5.12 -12.06
C SER A 116 12.71 -3.91 -12.10
N PHE A 117 12.09 -3.66 -13.25
CA PHE A 117 11.11 -2.58 -13.41
C PHE A 117 9.74 -3.17 -13.70
N ILE A 118 8.75 -2.79 -12.91
CA ILE A 118 7.35 -3.03 -13.27
C ILE A 118 6.97 -2.02 -14.35
N ALA A 119 6.67 -2.49 -15.56
CA ALA A 119 6.19 -1.64 -16.64
C ALA A 119 4.67 -1.47 -16.53
N ILE A 120 4.21 -0.21 -16.55
CA ILE A 120 2.81 0.15 -16.39
C ILE A 120 2.43 1.06 -17.54
N ASP A 121 1.34 0.72 -18.23
CA ASP A 121 0.78 1.53 -19.30
C ASP A 121 -0.55 2.11 -18.87
N LYS A 122 -0.64 3.44 -18.84
CA LYS A 122 -1.83 4.18 -18.37
C LYS A 122 -2.19 5.29 -19.33
N ASN A 123 -3.39 5.22 -19.92
CA ASN A 123 -3.95 6.23 -20.83
C ASN A 123 -2.97 6.60 -21.96
N ARG A 124 -2.97 5.85 -23.06
CA ARG A 124 -2.06 6.05 -24.21
C ARG A 124 -2.73 6.71 -25.42
N ASP A 125 -3.92 7.25 -25.23
CA ASP A 125 -4.75 7.75 -26.34
C ASP A 125 -4.37 9.18 -26.76
N SER A 126 -3.45 9.84 -26.04
CA SER A 126 -3.00 11.20 -26.33
C SER A 126 -1.63 11.25 -27.00
N LEU A 127 -1.40 12.34 -27.75
CA LEU A 127 -0.18 12.55 -28.54
C LEU A 127 1.08 12.77 -27.69
N GLN A 128 0.94 13.36 -26.50
CA GLN A 128 2.08 13.64 -25.63
C GLN A 128 2.30 12.48 -24.67
N GLN A 129 3.41 11.76 -24.84
CA GLN A 129 3.75 10.59 -24.05
C GLN A 129 4.94 10.85 -23.14
N LEU A 130 4.85 10.32 -21.92
CA LEU A 130 5.89 10.36 -20.89
C LEU A 130 6.16 8.94 -20.39
N GLU A 131 7.41 8.66 -20.06
CA GLU A 131 7.80 7.50 -19.24
C GLU A 131 8.49 8.02 -17.99
N ILE A 132 7.95 7.66 -16.84
CA ILE A 132 8.50 8.00 -15.53
C ILE A 132 9.11 6.72 -14.97
N GLU A 133 10.44 6.69 -14.91
CA GLU A 133 11.21 5.63 -14.27
C GLU A 133 11.55 6.05 -12.85
N LEU A 134 10.99 5.36 -11.86
CA LEU A 134 11.33 5.53 -10.45
C LEU A 134 12.18 4.35 -9.99
N VAL A 135 13.32 4.64 -9.37
CA VAL A 135 14.15 3.66 -8.68
C VAL A 135 13.86 3.77 -7.18
N ALA A 136 13.34 2.68 -6.61
CA ALA A 136 13.01 2.59 -5.20
C ALA A 136 14.27 2.75 -4.35
N GLY A 137 14.21 3.53 -3.27
CA GLY A 137 15.27 3.61 -2.28
C GLY A 137 15.15 2.53 -1.21
N GLU A 138 16.07 2.55 -0.26
CA GLU A 138 16.13 1.62 0.88
C GLU A 138 14.86 1.63 1.73
N HIS A 139 14.22 2.80 1.83
CA HIS A 139 13.02 3.01 2.65
C HIS A 139 11.70 2.99 1.85
N TYR A 140 11.68 2.29 0.72
CA TYR A 140 10.50 2.20 -0.15
C TYR A 140 9.63 0.98 0.22
N TRP A 141 8.78 1.10 1.24
CA TRP A 141 7.80 0.06 1.62
C TRP A 141 6.36 0.56 1.51
N HIS A 142 5.50 -0.21 0.82
CA HIS A 142 4.07 0.05 0.70
C HIS A 142 3.67 1.54 0.43
N PRO A 143 4.33 2.25 -0.50
CA PRO A 143 4.17 3.70 -0.63
C PRO A 143 2.80 4.10 -1.12
N GLN A 144 2.31 5.23 -0.61
CA GLN A 144 1.27 6.02 -1.25
C GLN A 144 1.95 7.07 -2.13
N MET A 145 1.49 7.23 -3.36
CA MET A 145 2.00 8.28 -4.24
C MET A 145 0.94 8.85 -5.17
N ALA A 146 1.19 10.09 -5.59
CA ALA A 146 0.49 10.73 -6.69
C ALA A 146 1.50 11.35 -7.65
N ILE A 147 1.21 11.23 -8.95
CA ILE A 147 1.97 11.85 -10.03
C ILE A 147 1.01 12.72 -10.82
N TRP A 148 1.33 14.00 -10.99
CA TRP A 148 0.44 14.94 -11.67
C TRP A 148 1.21 16.03 -12.42
N LEU A 149 0.49 16.69 -13.33
CA LEU A 149 0.98 17.81 -14.12
C LEU A 149 0.37 19.12 -13.64
N GLU A 150 1.18 20.18 -13.72
CA GLU A 150 0.79 21.55 -13.50
C GLU A 150 1.31 22.46 -14.63
N THR A 151 0.64 23.60 -14.81
CA THR A 151 1.24 24.73 -15.53
C THR A 151 2.36 25.35 -14.70
N LEU A 152 3.22 26.16 -15.34
CA LEU A 152 4.28 26.88 -14.61
C LEU A 152 3.71 27.89 -13.61
N ASP A 153 2.56 28.47 -13.93
CA ASP A 153 1.79 29.39 -13.08
C ASP A 153 1.11 28.68 -11.89
N GLY A 154 1.18 27.33 -11.85
CA GLY A 154 0.69 26.54 -10.73
C GLY A 154 -0.79 26.17 -10.86
N GLU A 155 -1.35 26.10 -12.06
CA GLU A 155 -2.67 25.51 -12.29
C GLU A 155 -2.54 24.00 -12.41
N TYR A 156 -3.43 23.25 -11.77
CA TYR A 156 -3.49 21.80 -11.91
C TYR A 156 -4.01 21.40 -13.30
N LEU A 157 -3.31 20.48 -13.97
CA LEU A 157 -3.69 20.00 -15.30
C LEU A 157 -4.35 18.62 -15.22
N ALA A 158 -3.63 17.62 -14.71
CA ALA A 158 -4.12 16.25 -14.66
C ALA A 158 -3.30 15.39 -13.70
N SER A 159 -3.96 14.40 -13.08
CA SER A 159 -3.29 13.29 -12.40
C SER A 159 -2.98 12.20 -13.40
N LEU A 160 -1.74 11.73 -13.40
CA LEU A 160 -1.25 10.65 -14.26
C LEU A 160 -1.35 9.30 -13.56
N TYR A 161 -1.12 9.29 -12.24
CA TYR A 161 -1.19 8.09 -11.41
C TYR A 161 -1.47 8.47 -9.96
N VAL A 162 -2.33 7.69 -9.30
CA VAL A 162 -2.57 7.75 -7.85
C VAL A 162 -2.67 6.33 -7.31
N THR A 163 -2.00 6.05 -6.19
CA THR A 163 -2.08 4.73 -5.53
C THR A 163 -3.52 4.40 -5.13
N TYR A 164 -3.94 3.15 -5.35
CA TYR A 164 -5.32 2.68 -5.19
C TYR A 164 -5.95 3.03 -3.83
N ALA A 165 -5.22 2.82 -2.73
CA ALA A 165 -5.75 3.11 -1.39
C ALA A 165 -6.11 4.59 -1.21
N THR A 166 -5.23 5.50 -1.67
CA THR A 166 -5.54 6.94 -1.71
C THR A 166 -6.69 7.25 -2.66
N ALA A 167 -6.66 6.68 -3.86
CA ALA A 167 -7.66 6.93 -4.90
C ALA A 167 -9.08 6.49 -4.51
N LYS A 168 -9.20 5.44 -3.69
CA LYS A 168 -10.48 4.91 -3.20
C LYS A 168 -10.83 5.33 -1.78
N GLY A 169 -9.95 6.07 -1.11
CA GLY A 169 -10.12 6.43 0.30
C GLY A 169 -10.13 5.22 1.24
N THR A 170 -9.56 4.08 0.83
CA THR A 170 -9.59 2.85 1.60
C THR A 170 -8.36 2.75 2.50
N PHE A 171 -8.45 3.36 3.68
CA PHE A 171 -7.44 3.18 4.73
C PHE A 171 -8.07 2.61 6.00
N PHE A 172 -7.27 1.82 6.70
CA PHE A 172 -7.60 1.29 8.02
C PHE A 172 -6.83 2.08 9.08
N GLY A 173 -7.56 2.54 10.10
CA GLY A 173 -7.08 3.35 11.21
C GLY A 173 -8.21 3.63 12.22
N GLY A 174 -7.87 4.15 13.39
CA GLY A 174 -8.87 4.41 14.45
C GLY A 174 -8.37 5.11 15.71
N ARG A 175 -7.08 5.50 15.74
CA ARG A 175 -6.53 6.31 16.83
C ARG A 175 -7.11 7.73 16.75
N THR A 176 -7.50 8.26 17.89
CA THR A 176 -8.01 9.63 18.11
C THR A 176 -7.22 10.26 19.26
N LYS A 177 -7.25 11.58 19.39
CA LYS A 177 -6.68 12.34 20.51
C LYS A 177 -7.17 11.82 21.86
N GLU A 178 -8.41 11.37 21.94
CA GLU A 178 -9.01 10.86 23.17
C GLU A 178 -8.53 9.43 23.47
N ASN A 179 -8.10 8.68 22.46
CA ASN A 179 -7.81 7.26 22.60
C ASN A 179 -6.37 6.86 22.30
N PHE A 180 -5.49 7.69 21.74
CA PHE A 180 -4.18 7.26 21.19
C PHE A 180 -3.31 6.49 22.21
N LYS A 181 -3.30 6.91 23.48
CA LYS A 181 -2.58 6.21 24.58
C LYS A 181 -3.20 4.88 25.01
N SER A 182 -4.47 4.64 24.67
CA SER A 182 -5.26 3.50 25.13
C SER A 182 -5.87 2.68 24.00
N PHE A 183 -5.68 3.09 22.75
CA PHE A 183 -6.26 2.48 21.56
C PHE A 183 -5.76 1.05 21.39
N ASP A 184 -4.45 0.87 21.56
CA ASP A 184 -3.82 -0.45 21.51
C ASP A 184 -4.28 -1.38 22.65
N ALA A 185 -4.87 -0.82 23.71
CA ALA A 185 -5.39 -1.55 24.85
C ALA A 185 -6.89 -1.88 24.74
N LYS A 186 -7.62 -1.34 23.76
CA LYS A 186 -9.07 -1.51 23.61
C LYS A 186 -9.46 -1.96 22.19
N PRO A 187 -9.87 -3.23 21.98
CA PRO A 187 -10.43 -3.65 20.71
C PRO A 187 -11.82 -3.00 20.52
N GLY A 188 -12.02 -2.17 19.50
CA GLY A 188 -13.38 -1.72 19.20
C GLY A 188 -13.65 -0.47 18.38
N ASN A 189 -12.68 0.35 17.98
CA ASN A 189 -12.97 1.63 17.29
C ASN A 189 -12.20 1.77 15.97
N SER A 190 -12.53 1.00 14.93
CA SER A 190 -12.16 1.41 13.56
C SER A 190 -13.31 2.25 12.99
N GLN A 191 -13.06 3.53 12.74
CA GLN A 191 -13.91 4.30 11.85
C GLN A 191 -13.38 4.15 10.43
N GLU A 192 -14.26 4.35 9.45
CA GLU A 192 -13.83 4.55 8.07
C GLU A 192 -12.91 5.77 8.06
N TYR A 193 -11.65 5.55 7.66
CA TYR A 193 -10.57 6.48 7.96
C TYR A 193 -9.85 6.88 6.68
N ARG A 194 -9.66 8.18 6.48
CA ARG A 194 -9.00 8.75 5.30
C ARG A 194 -7.64 9.31 5.71
N ARG A 195 -6.54 8.76 5.17
CA ARG A 195 -5.19 9.31 5.38
C ARG A 195 -5.00 10.59 4.55
N VAL A 196 -5.49 11.70 5.08
CA VAL A 196 -5.43 13.02 4.43
C VAL A 196 -4.00 13.53 4.26
N ASP A 197 -3.13 13.09 5.15
CA ASP A 197 -1.71 13.43 5.32
C ASP A 197 -0.75 12.54 4.55
N ALA A 198 -1.23 11.47 3.92
CA ALA A 198 -0.41 10.67 3.03
C ALA A 198 0.02 11.46 1.79
N LEU A 199 -0.88 12.24 1.18
CA LEU A 199 -0.63 13.01 -0.06
C LEU A 199 -1.31 14.40 -0.04
N PRO A 200 -0.96 15.27 0.93
CA PRO A 200 -1.60 16.56 1.13
C PRO A 200 -1.32 17.56 0.00
N VAL A 201 -0.12 17.56 -0.60
CA VAL A 201 0.23 18.55 -1.63
C VAL A 201 -0.62 18.31 -2.88
N TRP A 202 -0.65 17.07 -3.36
CA TRP A 202 -1.44 16.68 -4.53
C TRP A 202 -2.94 16.88 -4.30
N SER A 203 -3.47 16.44 -3.15
CA SER A 203 -4.90 16.49 -2.90
C SER A 203 -5.43 17.94 -2.86
N HIS A 204 -4.75 18.82 -2.13
CA HIS A 204 -5.05 20.26 -2.15
C HIS A 204 -4.87 20.87 -3.53
N LYS A 205 -3.81 20.48 -4.27
CA LYS A 205 -3.56 20.98 -5.62
C LYS A 205 -4.66 20.60 -6.62
N ARG A 206 -5.25 19.41 -6.48
CA ARG A 206 -6.43 18.97 -7.25
C ARG A 206 -7.62 19.89 -7.00
N GLY A 207 -7.73 20.47 -5.80
CA GLY A 207 -8.74 21.47 -5.45
C GLY A 207 -10.17 20.94 -5.31
N VAL A 208 -10.38 19.63 -5.38
CA VAL A 208 -11.71 19.00 -5.25
C VAL A 208 -11.99 18.67 -3.80
N GLN A 209 -12.78 19.52 -3.13
CA GLN A 209 -13.27 19.27 -1.78
C GLN A 209 -14.41 18.26 -1.79
N GLN A 210 -14.35 17.31 -0.86
CA GLN A 210 -15.41 16.34 -0.59
C GLN A 210 -16.50 16.99 0.29
N ALA A 211 -17.60 16.28 0.55
CA ALA A 211 -18.71 16.79 1.35
C ALA A 211 -18.32 17.19 2.78
N ASP A 212 -17.26 16.60 3.31
CA ASP A 212 -16.65 16.88 4.63
C ASP A 212 -15.60 18.01 4.59
N GLY A 213 -15.37 18.65 3.44
CA GLY A 213 -14.39 19.72 3.25
C GLY A 213 -12.95 19.23 3.04
N ILE A 214 -12.71 17.92 3.09
CA ILE A 214 -11.38 17.32 2.90
C ILE A 214 -11.08 17.15 1.41
N TYR A 215 -9.84 17.35 1.00
CA TYR A 215 -9.42 17.24 -0.41
C TYR A 215 -9.06 15.81 -0.85
N ALA A 216 -8.66 14.95 0.09
CA ALA A 216 -8.36 13.55 -0.20
C ALA A 216 -9.64 12.80 -0.64
N PRO A 217 -9.57 11.90 -1.64
CA PRO A 217 -10.71 11.12 -2.12
C PRO A 217 -11.36 10.25 -1.03
N SER A 218 -12.65 9.98 -1.18
CA SER A 218 -13.44 9.16 -0.28
C SER A 218 -13.96 7.89 -0.96
N PRO A 219 -14.38 6.87 -0.20
CA PRO A 219 -15.11 5.73 -0.76
C PRO A 219 -16.43 6.13 -1.46
N GLU A 220 -17.06 7.24 -1.04
CA GLU A 220 -18.29 7.78 -1.62
C GLU A 220 -18.06 8.53 -2.95
N ASP A 221 -16.89 9.16 -3.12
CA ASP A 221 -16.47 9.85 -4.33
C ASP A 221 -15.00 9.48 -4.67
N PRO A 222 -14.79 8.24 -5.16
CA PRO A 222 -13.46 7.74 -5.48
C PRO A 222 -12.97 8.24 -6.85
N LEU A 223 -11.65 8.27 -7.03
CA LEU A 223 -11.08 8.53 -8.35
C LEU A 223 -11.38 7.39 -9.34
N VAL A 224 -11.46 7.77 -10.61
CA VAL A 224 -11.65 6.85 -11.73
C VAL A 224 -10.48 5.88 -11.89
N ASP A 225 -10.77 4.65 -12.32
CA ASP A 225 -9.76 3.58 -12.42
C ASP A 225 -8.66 3.87 -13.45
N ALA A 226 -8.95 4.74 -14.41
CA ALA A 226 -8.01 5.16 -15.44
C ALA A 226 -6.73 5.78 -14.84
N ILE A 227 -6.82 6.48 -13.72
CA ILE A 227 -5.68 7.11 -13.03
C ILE A 227 -5.29 6.40 -11.72
N SER A 228 -6.14 5.52 -11.20
CA SER A 228 -5.81 4.71 -10.01
C SER A 228 -5.04 3.43 -10.37
N GLY A 229 -4.08 3.01 -9.55
CA GLY A 229 -3.36 1.75 -9.77
C GLY A 229 -2.92 1.06 -8.49
N ALA A 230 -2.67 -0.24 -8.58
CA ALA A 230 -2.14 -1.02 -7.46
C ALA A 230 -0.82 -0.42 -6.94
N THR A 231 -0.59 -0.52 -5.63
CA THR A 231 0.63 -0.04 -4.97
C THR A 231 1.88 -0.65 -5.61
N LEU A 232 2.70 0.21 -6.20
CA LEU A 232 3.96 -0.19 -6.84
C LEU A 232 5.01 -0.37 -5.77
N SER A 233 5.25 -1.62 -5.39
CA SER A 233 6.11 -1.95 -4.25
C SER A 233 7.60 -2.10 -4.61
N ASN A 234 7.96 -1.92 -5.88
CA ASN A 234 9.33 -1.98 -6.41
C ASN A 234 9.57 -0.82 -7.40
N SER A 235 10.80 -0.67 -7.87
CA SER A 235 11.15 0.19 -9.01
C SER A 235 10.22 -0.06 -10.20
N PHE A 236 9.83 1.01 -10.89
CA PHE A 236 8.81 0.93 -11.94
C PHE A 236 9.08 1.90 -13.08
N ARG A 237 8.46 1.60 -14.23
CA ARG A 237 8.34 2.50 -15.37
C ARG A 237 6.87 2.72 -15.67
N LEU A 238 6.39 3.92 -15.41
CA LEU A 238 5.05 4.36 -15.75
C LEU A 238 5.08 5.06 -17.10
N LYS A 239 4.52 4.42 -18.11
CA LYS A 239 4.25 5.02 -19.42
C LYS A 239 2.84 5.59 -19.43
N THR A 240 2.73 6.86 -19.76
CA THR A 240 1.46 7.57 -19.75
C THR A 240 1.40 8.61 -20.84
N SER A 241 0.19 9.11 -21.12
CA SER A 241 -0.02 10.23 -22.02
C SER A 241 -0.99 11.23 -21.41
N PHE A 242 -0.90 12.47 -21.88
CA PHE A 242 -1.79 13.55 -21.46
C PHE A 242 -2.22 14.39 -22.66
N GLY A 243 -3.43 14.95 -22.55
CA GLY A 243 -4.00 15.86 -23.55
C GLY A 243 -3.49 17.28 -23.41
N GLY A 244 -3.72 18.10 -24.44
CA GLY A 244 -3.32 19.51 -24.46
C GLY A 244 -2.05 19.77 -25.29
N SER A 245 -1.65 21.04 -25.35
CA SER A 245 -0.44 21.49 -26.06
C SER A 245 0.33 22.59 -25.30
N PRO A 246 0.59 22.43 -23.99
CA PRO A 246 1.46 23.37 -23.29
C PRO A 246 2.89 23.29 -23.85
N GLU A 247 3.60 24.43 -23.86
CA GLU A 247 5.02 24.45 -24.26
C GLU A 247 5.91 23.85 -23.17
N LYS A 248 5.56 24.13 -21.91
CA LYS A 248 6.24 23.64 -20.73
C LYS A 248 5.23 23.14 -19.72
N VAL A 249 5.59 22.08 -19.01
CA VAL A 249 4.80 21.54 -17.91
C VAL A 249 5.69 21.32 -16.71
N ARG A 250 5.12 21.48 -15.52
CA ARG A 250 5.71 21.04 -14.26
C ARG A 250 5.14 19.67 -13.94
N LEU A 251 5.98 18.66 -13.91
CA LEU A 251 5.62 17.31 -13.46
C LEU A 251 6.03 17.17 -12.00
N ARG A 252 5.09 16.72 -11.17
CA ARG A 252 5.33 16.47 -9.75
C ARG A 252 5.00 15.04 -9.37
N LEU A 253 5.76 14.54 -8.40
CA LEU A 253 5.51 13.26 -7.73
C LEU A 253 5.57 13.52 -6.23
N GLU A 254 4.49 13.19 -5.52
CA GLU A 254 4.44 13.18 -4.07
C GLU A 254 4.38 11.73 -3.61
N ILE A 255 5.19 11.37 -2.61
CA ILE A 255 5.27 10.02 -2.09
C ILE A 255 5.43 10.02 -0.57
N ASN A 256 4.76 9.06 0.07
CA ASN A 256 4.83 8.83 1.50
C ASN A 256 4.80 7.32 1.79
N VAL A 257 5.45 6.91 2.87
CA VAL A 257 5.38 5.54 3.40
C VAL A 257 4.84 5.63 4.84
N ALA A 258 4.04 4.63 5.23
CA ALA A 258 3.47 4.60 6.57
C ALA A 258 4.45 4.01 7.58
N PHE A 259 4.29 4.40 8.85
CA PHE A 259 5.08 3.97 10.01
C PHE A 259 6.57 4.34 9.92
N ASP A 260 6.86 5.53 9.40
CA ASP A 260 8.20 6.09 9.18
C ASP A 260 8.59 7.12 10.26
N ASP A 261 8.47 6.73 11.52
CA ASP A 261 8.72 7.62 12.66
C ASP A 261 10.20 8.01 12.76
N ASN A 262 10.47 9.20 13.28
CA ASN A 262 11.80 9.63 13.68
C ASN A 262 11.77 10.47 14.97
N GLU A 263 12.89 11.11 15.33
CA GLU A 263 13.00 11.90 16.57
C GLU A 263 12.03 13.10 16.63
N PHE A 264 11.61 13.63 15.48
CA PHE A 264 10.74 14.81 15.41
C PHE A 264 9.31 14.51 14.92
N TYR A 265 9.15 13.41 14.19
CA TYR A 265 7.87 12.94 13.69
C TYR A 265 7.58 11.59 14.34
N SER A 266 7.06 11.64 15.56
CA SER A 266 6.59 10.47 16.30
C SER A 266 5.12 10.64 16.69
N GLU A 267 4.51 9.56 17.16
CA GLU A 267 3.15 9.58 17.72
C GLU A 267 2.98 10.49 18.97
N TYR A 268 4.07 11.06 19.51
CA TYR A 268 4.04 11.96 20.67
C TYR A 268 4.25 13.44 20.29
N ASP A 269 4.60 13.73 19.04
CA ASP A 269 4.84 15.08 18.56
C ASP A 269 3.53 15.79 18.17
N PHE A 270 3.56 17.13 18.11
CA PHE A 270 2.40 17.96 17.77
C PHE A 270 1.13 17.65 18.61
N PRO A 271 1.19 17.62 19.95
CA PRO A 271 0.07 17.17 20.80
C PRO A 271 -1.23 17.98 20.63
N GLU A 272 -1.11 19.20 20.13
CA GLU A 272 -2.24 20.11 19.86
C GLU A 272 -2.81 19.94 18.43
N ASP A 273 -2.12 19.22 17.54
CA ASP A 273 -2.59 18.95 16.18
C ASP A 273 -3.56 17.77 16.19
N GLU A 274 -4.84 18.10 16.29
CA GLU A 274 -5.89 17.09 16.30
C GLU A 274 -5.94 16.29 15.00
N VAL A 275 -5.50 16.81 13.85
CA VAL A 275 -5.51 16.05 12.59
C VAL A 275 -4.38 15.04 12.55
N PHE A 276 -3.19 15.42 13.02
CA PHE A 276 -2.07 14.49 13.18
C PHE A 276 -2.43 13.32 14.13
N HIS A 277 -3.13 13.62 15.23
CA HIS A 277 -3.47 12.62 16.27
C HIS A 277 -4.80 11.90 16.06
N ASN A 278 -5.81 12.56 15.47
CA ASN A 278 -7.04 11.93 14.96
C ASN A 278 -6.84 11.29 13.61
N GLY A 279 -5.60 11.31 13.12
CA GLY A 279 -5.33 10.85 11.80
C GLY A 279 -3.87 10.63 11.45
N THR A 280 -3.21 9.72 12.17
CA THR A 280 -1.90 9.12 11.86
C THR A 280 -0.66 9.58 12.65
N GLY A 281 -0.71 9.45 13.97
CA GLY A 281 0.49 8.97 14.72
C GLY A 281 1.00 7.57 14.25
N GLN A 282 0.79 7.21 12.98
CA GLN A 282 1.12 5.99 12.28
C GLN A 282 1.84 6.26 10.94
N LEU A 283 1.95 7.50 10.44
CA LEU A 283 2.77 7.77 9.25
C LEU A 283 4.22 8.09 9.61
N GLY A 284 4.43 8.79 10.72
CA GLY A 284 5.74 9.34 11.05
C GLY A 284 6.03 10.54 10.17
N GLN A 285 7.11 10.48 9.40
CA GLN A 285 7.56 11.59 8.56
C GLN A 285 6.57 11.97 7.44
N PRO A 286 6.49 13.26 7.07
CA PRO A 286 5.60 13.75 6.03
C PRO A 286 5.96 13.21 4.63
N SER A 287 5.02 13.34 3.70
CA SER A 287 5.26 13.08 2.27
C SER A 287 6.40 13.94 1.73
N VAL A 288 7.18 13.40 0.78
CA VAL A 288 8.21 14.15 0.05
C VAL A 288 7.75 14.41 -1.38
N VAL A 289 8.16 15.56 -1.93
CA VAL A 289 7.72 16.05 -3.25
C VAL A 289 8.93 16.20 -4.16
N TYR A 290 8.88 15.50 -5.29
CA TYR A 290 9.81 15.64 -6.39
C TYR A 290 9.19 16.47 -7.51
N GLU A 291 10.00 17.28 -8.19
CA GLU A 291 9.56 18.14 -9.28
C GLU A 291 10.55 18.12 -10.46
N VAL A 292 10.00 18.26 -11.66
CA VAL A 292 10.77 18.67 -12.83
C VAL A 292 9.95 19.55 -13.77
N VAL A 293 10.61 20.52 -14.40
CA VAL A 293 10.03 21.29 -15.51
C VAL A 293 10.49 20.68 -16.83
N ILE A 294 9.50 20.28 -17.64
CA ILE A 294 9.70 19.64 -18.94
C ILE A 294 9.41 20.68 -20.01
N ASP A 295 10.36 20.87 -20.92
CA ASP A 295 10.14 21.63 -22.15
C ASP A 295 9.70 20.66 -23.24
N LEU A 296 8.43 20.77 -23.65
CA LEU A 296 7.80 19.89 -24.62
C LEU A 296 8.11 20.31 -26.06
N LYS A 297 8.72 21.49 -26.26
CA LYS A 297 9.22 21.96 -27.55
C LYS A 297 10.68 21.59 -27.80
N GLU A 298 11.45 21.33 -26.75
CA GLU A 298 12.85 20.98 -26.86
C GLU A 298 13.05 19.56 -27.42
N ASP A 299 13.54 19.46 -28.65
CA ASP A 299 13.70 18.19 -29.38
C ASP A 299 14.93 17.39 -28.98
N GLN A 300 15.97 18.05 -28.48
CA GLN A 300 17.24 17.38 -28.14
C GLN A 300 17.21 16.77 -26.75
N LYS A 301 16.49 17.40 -25.80
CA LYS A 301 16.41 16.95 -24.41
C LYS A 301 15.25 15.98 -24.22
N LYS A 302 15.57 14.69 -24.23
CA LYS A 302 14.61 13.60 -24.02
C LYS A 302 14.51 13.11 -22.58
N TYR A 303 15.48 13.46 -21.74
CA TYR A 303 15.61 12.94 -20.38
C TYR A 303 15.69 14.09 -19.37
N TYR A 304 14.94 13.95 -18.29
CA TYR A 304 14.78 14.94 -17.24
C TYR A 304 14.89 14.23 -15.89
N LEU A 305 15.78 14.69 -15.02
CA LEU A 305 15.88 14.21 -13.64
C LEU A 305 14.93 15.02 -12.76
N MET A 306 14.13 14.36 -11.92
CA MET A 306 13.34 15.06 -10.92
C MET A 306 14.17 15.33 -9.67
N GLU A 307 14.00 16.52 -9.10
CA GLU A 307 14.68 16.96 -7.89
C GLU A 307 13.73 16.90 -6.70
N LEU A 308 14.24 16.52 -5.53
CA LEU A 308 13.50 16.63 -4.27
C LEU A 308 13.37 18.12 -3.91
N VAL A 309 12.16 18.67 -3.97
CA VAL A 309 11.91 20.11 -3.76
C VAL A 309 11.35 20.46 -2.38
N GLY A 310 10.92 19.45 -1.60
CA GLY A 310 10.38 19.69 -0.28
C GLY A 310 9.52 18.54 0.24
N HIS A 311 8.76 18.82 1.28
CA HIS A 311 7.79 17.92 1.88
C HIS A 311 6.41 18.55 2.04
N GLY A 312 5.38 17.73 2.22
CA GLY A 312 4.02 18.17 2.55
C GLY A 312 3.85 18.53 4.03
N HIS A 313 2.68 19.06 4.40
CA HIS A 313 2.36 19.28 5.81
C HIS A 313 2.11 17.94 6.51
N HIS A 314 2.72 17.72 7.70
CA HIS A 314 2.62 16.47 8.47
C HIS A 314 1.18 16.04 8.79
N SER A 315 0.24 17.00 8.85
CA SER A 315 -1.17 16.77 9.13
C SER A 315 -2.12 17.26 8.04
N ALA A 316 -1.62 17.48 6.82
CA ALA A 316 -2.43 17.94 5.67
C ALA A 316 -3.19 19.26 5.82
N GLN A 317 -2.92 20.07 6.84
CA GLN A 317 -3.59 21.37 7.04
C GLN A 317 -3.40 22.33 5.85
N THR A 318 -2.32 22.15 5.08
CA THR A 318 -2.01 22.93 3.88
C THR A 318 -1.54 22.03 2.74
N GLY A 319 -1.80 22.46 1.50
CA GLY A 319 -1.20 21.89 0.28
C GLY A 319 0.17 22.46 -0.10
N SER A 320 0.85 23.18 0.81
CA SER A 320 2.12 23.83 0.53
C SER A 320 3.28 22.84 0.50
N VAL A 321 4.31 23.15 -0.29
CA VAL A 321 5.58 22.43 -0.32
C VAL A 321 6.58 23.18 0.57
N TYR A 322 7.10 22.49 1.58
CA TYR A 322 8.07 23.01 2.53
C TYR A 322 9.48 22.58 2.12
N PRO A 323 10.40 23.49 1.77
CA PRO A 323 11.73 23.15 1.25
C PRO A 323 12.73 22.71 2.33
N ASP A 324 12.40 22.91 3.62
CA ASP A 324 13.25 22.49 4.73
C ASP A 324 13.20 20.96 4.90
N LEU A 325 14.32 20.29 4.69
CA LEU A 325 14.43 18.83 4.80
C LEU A 325 15.23 18.39 6.03
N GLU A 326 15.64 19.32 6.91
CA GLU A 326 16.58 19.04 8.01
C GLU A 326 16.07 17.95 8.97
N ARG A 327 14.75 17.93 9.19
CA ARG A 327 14.09 17.01 10.12
C ARG A 327 13.68 15.68 9.49
N LEU A 328 13.94 15.48 8.21
CA LEU A 328 13.67 14.22 7.53
C LEU A 328 14.90 13.31 7.59
N THR A 329 14.68 12.05 7.91
CA THR A 329 15.68 10.99 7.95
C THR A 329 15.42 10.05 6.77
N THR A 330 14.69 8.96 7.02
CA THR A 330 14.38 7.87 6.09
C THR A 330 13.45 8.30 4.96
N ALA A 331 12.61 9.32 5.17
CA ALA A 331 11.75 9.89 4.13
C ALA A 331 12.53 10.42 2.91
N ARG A 332 13.77 10.89 3.10
CA ARG A 332 14.65 11.34 2.00
C ARG A 332 15.22 10.18 1.17
N ALA A 333 15.19 8.98 1.73
CA ALA A 333 15.73 7.75 1.13
C ALA A 333 14.62 6.80 0.66
N ILE A 334 13.37 7.28 0.55
CA ILE A 334 12.28 6.53 -0.08
C ILE A 334 12.56 6.33 -1.58
N VAL A 335 13.15 7.32 -2.26
CA VAL A 335 13.41 7.26 -3.71
C VAL A 335 14.88 7.54 -3.98
N GLU A 336 15.53 6.64 -4.72
CA GLU A 336 16.93 6.82 -5.15
C GLU A 336 17.02 7.83 -6.30
N ARG A 337 16.19 7.67 -7.33
CA ARG A 337 16.07 8.63 -8.44
C ARG A 337 14.76 8.50 -9.19
N ILE A 338 14.37 9.59 -9.87
CA ILE A 338 13.26 9.59 -10.83
C ILE A 338 13.72 10.21 -12.14
N LEU A 339 13.66 9.43 -13.21
CA LEU A 339 14.00 9.86 -14.56
C LEU A 339 12.72 9.92 -15.39
N VAL A 340 12.52 11.06 -16.04
CA VAL A 340 11.39 11.29 -16.93
C VAL A 340 11.90 11.35 -18.35
N LYS A 341 11.32 10.49 -19.19
CA LYS A 341 11.59 10.43 -20.61
C LYS A 341 10.38 10.95 -21.38
N THR A 342 10.63 11.91 -22.28
CA THR A 342 9.62 12.38 -23.22
C THR A 342 9.68 11.54 -24.50
N PHE A 343 8.53 11.22 -25.06
CA PHE A 343 8.44 10.66 -26.41
C PHE A 343 7.74 11.67 -27.29
N ARG A 344 8.35 11.94 -28.44
CA ARG A 344 7.70 12.63 -29.55
C ARG A 344 7.50 11.60 -30.66
N MET A 345 6.30 11.54 -31.23
CA MET A 345 6.08 10.96 -32.57
C MET A 345 6.48 11.99 -33.61
#